data_AF-A0A1X7V8C3-F1
#
_entry.id   AF-A0A1X7V8C3-F1
#
_cell.length_a   1.000
_cell.length_b   1.000
_cell.length_c   1.000
_cell.angle_alpha   90.00
_cell.angle_beta   90.00
_cell.angle_gamma   90.00
#
_symmetry.space_group_name_H-M   'P 1'
#
loop_
_entity.id
_entity.type
_entity.pdbx_description
1 polymer ?
#
loop_
_entity_poly.entity_id
_entity_poly.type
_entity_poly.pdbx_seq_one_letter_code
_entity_poly.pdbx_strand_id
1 'polypeptide(L)'
;MIIPVATEEESSINVRTIFSGPFVLPDGYTIVSAIYDISLPEQLSKPVTVKLEHCVDLNDEITASKMCFATAAIDLEKKVFVFDCVGGGSFPKGETYASLDINDSCLLCVLYRGSTRDTSMKYAGQCSYVRDYKNSWTMSILFTKHLSAHYKYTQSETVATIESHPFLFTRRKGDGELLMELDKFKNQMDLKGWKVAPLTPIPDVILKSQIDCVELQQEFGKLQCRIIPSIEFSVYVYDEDAATDEIDKYLDIGGTTSNIFIKRQRE
;
A
#
# COMPACT_ATOMS: atom_id res chain seq x y z
N MET A 1 32.42 48.73 13.51
CA MET A 1 32.82 47.34 13.21
C MET A 1 31.60 46.49 13.50
N ILE A 2 30.86 46.09 12.47
CA ILE A 2 29.66 45.24 12.61
C ILE A 2 30.19 43.81 12.61
N ILE A 3 30.06 43.13 13.75
CA ILE A 3 30.35 41.69 13.84
C ILE A 3 29.21 41.01 13.08
N PRO A 4 29.48 40.16 12.07
CA PRO A 4 28.42 39.37 11.46
C PRO A 4 27.85 38.48 12.56
N VAL A 5 26.57 38.65 12.87
CA VAL A 5 25.81 37.64 13.62
C VAL A 5 25.90 36.38 12.78
N ALA A 6 26.51 35.34 13.33
CA ALA A 6 26.40 34.01 12.77
C ALA A 6 24.91 33.72 12.66
N THR A 7 24.41 33.63 11.44
CA THR A 7 23.09 33.07 11.18
C THR A 7 23.13 31.67 11.74
N GLU A 8 22.36 31.41 12.82
CA GLU A 8 22.06 30.05 13.23
C GLU A 8 21.46 29.36 12.00
N GLU A 9 22.24 28.49 11.35
CA GLU A 9 21.68 27.59 10.35
C GLU A 9 20.66 26.74 11.12
N GLU A 10 19.38 27.02 10.87
CA GLU A 10 18.29 26.21 11.42
C GLU A 10 18.55 24.76 11.03
N SER A 11 18.96 23.98 12.03
CA SER A 11 19.20 22.54 11.89
C SER A 11 17.86 21.87 11.66
N SER A 12 17.47 21.72 10.40
CA SER A 12 16.19 21.13 10.01
C SER A 12 16.35 19.64 9.72
N ILE A 13 15.41 18.86 10.23
CA ILE A 13 15.22 17.46 9.83
C ILE A 13 14.17 17.45 8.73
N ASN A 14 14.52 16.92 7.56
CA ASN A 14 13.60 16.76 6.45
C ASN A 14 13.26 15.29 6.27
N VAL A 15 11.97 15.00 6.10
CA VAL A 15 11.47 13.65 5.87
C VAL A 15 10.55 13.68 4.66
N ARG A 16 10.87 12.90 3.64
CA ARG A 16 10.07 12.76 2.42
C ARG A 16 9.68 11.31 2.24
N THR A 17 8.40 11.05 1.99
CA THR A 17 7.93 9.70 1.63
C THR A 17 8.12 9.46 0.15
N ILE A 18 8.74 8.34 -0.19
CA ILE A 18 8.90 7.87 -1.56
C ILE A 18 8.00 6.65 -1.75
N PHE A 19 7.11 6.72 -2.74
CA PHE A 19 6.16 5.65 -3.02
C PHE A 19 6.78 4.50 -3.81
N SER A 20 7.56 4.82 -4.85
CA SER A 20 8.26 3.82 -5.66
C SER A 20 9.50 4.41 -6.32
N GLY A 21 10.35 3.54 -6.87
CA GLY A 21 11.56 3.94 -7.55
C GLY A 21 12.39 2.76 -8.04
N PRO A 22 13.57 3.02 -8.63
CA PRO A 22 14.48 1.99 -9.12
C PRO A 22 15.23 1.35 -7.95
N PHE A 23 14.51 0.59 -7.13
CA PHE A 23 15.02 -0.06 -5.94
C PHE A 23 15.42 -1.51 -6.22
N VAL A 24 16.56 -1.93 -5.67
CA VAL A 24 17.01 -3.32 -5.63
C VAL A 24 17.03 -3.75 -4.17
N LEU A 25 16.35 -4.84 -3.84
CA LEU A 25 16.28 -5.39 -2.49
C LEU A 25 17.23 -6.59 -2.33
N PRO A 26 17.65 -6.91 -1.11
CA PRO A 26 18.31 -8.18 -0.83
C PRO A 26 17.39 -9.36 -1.16
N ASP A 27 17.98 -10.49 -1.57
CA ASP A 27 17.23 -11.67 -2.00
C ASP A 27 16.25 -12.18 -0.92
N GLY A 28 15.00 -12.41 -1.34
CA GLY A 28 13.94 -12.95 -0.48
C GLY A 28 13.33 -11.93 0.49
N TYR A 29 13.60 -10.64 0.31
CA TYR A 29 12.96 -9.57 1.07
C TYR A 29 11.87 -8.85 0.27
N THR A 30 10.91 -8.29 0.99
CA THR A 30 9.87 -7.41 0.47
C THR A 30 9.77 -6.18 1.36
N ILE A 31 9.54 -5.01 0.76
CA ILE A 31 9.28 -3.78 1.50
C ILE A 31 7.94 -3.90 2.24
N VAL A 32 7.93 -3.62 3.54
CA VAL A 32 6.71 -3.70 4.38
C VAL A 32 6.36 -2.40 5.09
N SER A 33 7.14 -1.35 4.88
CA SER A 33 6.83 0.04 5.27
C SER A 33 6.78 0.93 4.03
N ALA A 34 6.42 2.20 4.19
CA ALA A 34 6.81 3.18 3.19
C ALA A 34 8.34 3.42 3.21
N ILE A 35 8.85 3.98 2.12
CA ILE A 35 10.26 4.37 2.01
C ILE A 35 10.36 5.86 2.35
N TYR A 36 11.35 6.23 3.16
CA TYR A 36 11.56 7.59 3.60
C TYR A 36 12.96 8.07 3.26
N ASP A 37 13.05 9.20 2.56
CA ASP A 37 14.28 9.97 2.41
C ASP A 37 14.37 10.93 3.60
N ILE A 38 15.34 10.67 4.49
CA ILE A 38 15.54 11.39 5.73
C ILE A 38 16.84 12.17 5.62
N SER A 39 16.75 13.49 5.66
CA SER A 39 17.91 14.39 5.75
C SER A 39 18.04 14.91 7.17
N LEU A 40 19.19 14.64 7.78
CA LEU A 40 19.59 15.10 9.11
C LEU A 40 20.64 16.22 8.99
N PRO A 41 20.75 17.10 10.00
CA PRO A 41 21.83 18.07 10.08
C PRO A 41 23.22 17.38 10.09
N GLU A 42 24.25 18.05 9.56
CA GLU A 42 25.62 17.51 9.50
C GLU A 42 26.20 17.15 10.88
N GLN A 43 25.77 17.84 11.94
CA GLN A 43 26.24 17.60 13.30
C GLN A 43 25.07 17.31 14.23
N LEU A 44 24.84 16.03 14.49
CA LEU A 44 23.92 15.58 15.53
C LEU A 44 24.66 15.40 16.86
N SER A 45 24.15 16.00 17.93
CA SER A 45 24.68 15.79 19.27
C SER A 45 24.27 14.43 19.86
N LYS A 46 23.21 13.82 19.34
CA LYS A 46 22.68 12.50 19.73
C LYS A 46 21.98 11.84 18.52
N PRO A 47 21.90 10.50 18.47
CA PRO A 47 21.11 9.80 17.46
C PRO A 47 19.65 10.23 17.46
N VAL A 48 19.01 10.17 16.30
CA VAL A 48 17.58 10.42 16.13
C VAL A 48 16.84 9.09 16.03
N THR A 49 15.84 8.88 16.88
CA THR A 49 14.96 7.71 16.79
C THR A 49 13.89 7.93 15.74
N VAL A 50 13.91 7.13 14.69
CA VAL A 50 12.89 7.08 13.65
C VAL A 50 11.90 5.96 13.96
N LYS A 51 10.60 6.22 13.79
CA LYS A 51 9.54 5.21 13.90
C LYS A 51 8.86 5.03 12.55
N LEU A 52 8.88 3.82 12.02
CA LEU A 52 8.27 3.49 10.73
C LEU A 52 7.10 2.52 10.93
N GLU A 53 5.97 2.84 10.33
CA GLU A 53 4.80 1.94 10.24
C GLU A 53 5.15 0.77 9.31
N HIS A 54 4.74 -0.44 9.68
CA HIS A 54 4.82 -1.63 8.83
C HIS A 54 3.49 -2.39 8.77
N CYS A 55 3.30 -3.15 7.69
CA CYS A 55 2.09 -3.93 7.46
C CYS A 55 2.20 -5.40 7.91
N VAL A 56 3.27 -5.81 8.58
CA VAL A 56 3.43 -7.19 9.11
C VAL A 56 2.71 -7.36 10.45
N ASP A 57 2.00 -8.46 10.63
CA ASP A 57 1.38 -8.90 11.86
C ASP A 57 2.42 -9.59 12.77
N LEU A 58 3.05 -8.80 13.63
CA LEU A 58 4.14 -9.25 14.50
C LEU A 58 3.62 -9.91 15.78
N ASN A 59 3.13 -11.14 15.69
CA ASN A 59 2.58 -11.86 16.85
C ASN A 59 3.60 -12.74 17.59
N ASP A 60 4.77 -12.99 17.00
CA ASP A 60 5.76 -13.94 17.52
C ASP A 60 7.20 -13.56 17.17
N GLU A 61 8.17 -14.15 17.89
CA GLU A 61 9.60 -13.86 17.72
C GLU A 61 10.14 -14.30 16.36
N ILE A 62 9.58 -15.38 15.78
CA ILE A 62 10.06 -15.90 14.50
C ILE A 62 9.71 -14.89 13.40
N THR A 63 8.50 -14.35 13.43
CA THR A 63 8.09 -13.28 12.51
C THR A 63 8.91 -12.00 12.73
N ALA A 64 9.12 -11.58 13.97
CA ALA A 64 9.98 -10.42 14.27
C ALA A 64 11.44 -10.62 13.80
N SER A 65 12.00 -11.82 13.94
CA SER A 65 13.38 -12.13 13.51
C SER A 65 13.61 -12.07 11.99
N LYS A 66 12.54 -12.03 11.20
CA LYS A 66 12.58 -11.86 9.73
C LYS A 66 12.51 -10.40 9.29
N MET A 67 12.26 -9.47 10.22
CA MET A 67 12.21 -8.05 9.94
C MET A 67 13.63 -7.47 9.99
N CYS A 68 13.92 -6.52 9.12
CA CYS A 68 15.12 -5.68 9.24
C CYS A 68 14.77 -4.26 8.82
N PHE A 69 15.47 -3.27 9.39
CA PHE A 69 15.58 -1.98 8.72
C PHE A 69 16.55 -2.12 7.56
N ALA A 70 16.36 -1.35 6.51
CA ALA A 70 17.30 -1.29 5.40
C ALA A 70 17.53 0.14 4.95
N THR A 71 18.78 0.44 4.61
CA THR A 71 19.17 1.70 3.99
C THR A 71 19.66 1.46 2.57
N ALA A 72 19.56 2.47 1.70
CA ALA A 72 20.00 2.36 0.33
C ALA A 72 21.31 3.10 0.05
N ALA A 73 22.16 2.48 -0.77
CA ALA A 73 23.28 3.12 -1.45
C ALA A 73 22.93 3.33 -2.93
N ILE A 74 23.53 4.35 -3.56
CA ILE A 74 23.35 4.61 -4.99
C ILE A 74 24.39 3.81 -5.78
N ASP A 75 23.92 2.94 -6.67
CA ASP A 75 24.74 2.35 -7.74
C ASP A 75 24.63 3.25 -8.98
N LEU A 76 25.65 4.07 -9.20
CA LEU A 76 25.68 5.05 -10.29
C LEU A 76 25.77 4.40 -11.68
N GLU A 77 26.38 3.22 -11.80
CA GLU A 77 26.51 2.52 -13.08
C GLU A 77 25.16 1.97 -13.52
N LYS A 78 24.44 1.33 -12.59
CA LYS A 78 23.11 0.76 -12.85
C LYS A 78 21.98 1.79 -12.72
N LYS A 79 22.25 2.96 -12.13
CA LYS A 79 21.27 4.02 -11.82
C LYS A 79 20.13 3.50 -10.94
N VAL A 80 20.47 2.69 -9.94
CA VAL A 80 19.51 2.11 -8.98
C VAL A 80 19.93 2.44 -7.56
N PHE A 81 18.97 2.37 -6.65
CA PHE A 81 19.19 2.40 -5.21
C PHE A 81 19.22 0.95 -4.70
N VAL A 82 20.36 0.50 -4.20
CA VAL A 82 20.54 -0.85 -3.66
C VAL A 82 20.33 -0.79 -2.16
N PHE A 83 19.29 -1.45 -1.66
CA PHE A 83 19.01 -1.58 -0.24
C PHE A 83 19.80 -2.73 0.38
N ASP A 84 20.33 -2.50 1.56
CA ASP A 84 20.95 -3.51 2.41
C ASP A 84 20.36 -3.43 3.83
N CYS A 85 20.16 -4.60 4.48
CA CYS A 85 19.71 -4.62 5.87
C CYS A 85 20.76 -3.97 6.78
N VAL A 86 20.32 -3.09 7.67
CA VAL A 86 21.14 -2.51 8.73
C VAL A 86 20.87 -3.21 10.05
N GLY A 87 21.91 -3.34 10.86
CA GLY A 87 21.82 -3.94 12.19
C GLY A 87 21.07 -3.05 13.18
N GLY A 88 20.48 -3.69 14.20
CA GLY A 88 19.75 -3.00 15.26
C GLY A 88 18.26 -2.83 14.95
N GLY A 89 17.66 -1.82 15.56
CA GLY A 89 16.22 -1.58 15.52
C GLY A 89 15.42 -2.43 16.52
N SER A 90 14.19 -2.01 16.76
CA SER A 90 13.25 -2.67 17.66
C SER A 90 11.95 -2.96 16.91
N PHE A 91 11.51 -4.21 17.00
CA PHE A 91 10.28 -4.75 16.39
C PHE A 91 9.38 -5.33 17.50
N PRO A 92 8.70 -4.48 18.28
CA PRO A 92 7.86 -4.93 19.37
C PRO A 92 6.67 -5.76 18.86
N LYS A 93 6.37 -6.85 19.56
CA LYS A 93 5.22 -7.72 19.23
C LYS A 93 3.90 -6.99 19.45
N GLY A 94 2.92 -7.28 18.59
CA GLY A 94 1.58 -6.69 18.63
C GLY A 94 1.52 -5.24 18.12
N GLU A 95 2.66 -4.64 17.79
CA GLU A 95 2.75 -3.28 17.28
C GLU A 95 2.83 -3.26 15.75
N THR A 96 2.44 -2.13 15.17
CA THR A 96 2.56 -1.85 13.73
C THR A 96 3.66 -0.84 13.43
N TYR A 97 4.48 -0.50 14.42
CA TYR A 97 5.58 0.45 14.28
C TYR A 97 6.87 -0.17 14.80
N ALA A 98 7.91 -0.06 13.97
CA ALA A 98 9.28 -0.39 14.33
C ALA A 98 10.07 0.89 14.60
N SER A 99 11.13 0.82 15.39
CA SER A 99 12.01 1.98 15.66
C SER A 99 13.48 1.69 15.40
N LEU A 100 14.22 2.67 14.88
CA LEU A 100 15.66 2.62 14.66
C LEU A 100 16.30 3.96 15.03
N ASP A 101 17.46 3.93 15.69
CA ASP A 101 18.28 5.12 15.89
C ASP A 101 19.23 5.31 14.71
N ILE A 102 19.24 6.51 14.14
CA ILE A 102 20.11 6.89 13.02
C ILE A 102 20.94 8.13 13.37
N ASN A 103 22.14 8.21 12.81
CA ASN A 103 23.05 9.36 12.97
C ASN A 103 23.28 10.12 11.65
N ASP A 104 22.94 9.52 10.52
CA ASP A 104 23.23 10.05 9.19
C ASP A 104 21.96 10.12 8.35
N SER A 105 21.96 11.04 7.40
CA SER A 105 20.93 11.11 6.37
C SER A 105 20.89 9.81 5.57
N CYS A 106 19.71 9.27 5.31
CA CYS A 106 19.56 8.02 4.58
C CYS A 106 18.19 7.86 3.94
N LEU A 107 18.14 7.02 2.91
CA LEU A 107 16.90 6.43 2.45
C LEU A 107 16.62 5.19 3.31
N LEU A 108 15.49 5.16 4.02
CA LEU A 108 15.18 4.16 5.05
C LEU A 108 13.84 3.47 4.77
N CYS A 109 13.80 2.15 4.99
CA CYS A 109 12.57 1.37 5.01
C CYS A 109 12.68 0.18 5.97
N VAL A 110 11.58 -0.54 6.15
CA VAL A 110 11.50 -1.84 6.82
C VAL A 110 11.27 -2.91 5.77
N LEU A 111 12.09 -3.96 5.81
CA LEU A 111 11.97 -5.14 4.97
C LEU A 111 11.52 -6.34 5.81
N TYR A 112 10.85 -7.27 5.15
CA TYR A 112 10.44 -8.55 5.71
C TYR A 112 10.96 -9.70 4.84
N ARG A 113 11.63 -10.67 5.47
CA ARG A 113 12.08 -11.91 4.82
C ARG A 113 10.96 -12.95 4.77
N GLY A 114 9.98 -12.69 3.90
CA GLY A 114 8.81 -13.53 3.69
C GLY A 114 8.91 -14.39 2.43
N SER A 115 8.15 -15.49 2.40
CA SER A 115 7.90 -16.21 1.14
C SER A 115 6.65 -15.67 0.45
N THR A 116 6.45 -16.03 -0.81
CA THR A 116 5.18 -15.80 -1.53
C THR A 116 3.97 -16.51 -0.90
N ARG A 117 4.22 -17.41 0.06
CA ARG A 117 3.23 -18.16 0.86
C ARG A 117 3.01 -17.62 2.26
N ASP A 118 3.67 -16.52 2.59
CA ASP A 118 3.58 -15.88 3.90
C ASP A 118 2.27 -15.08 4.02
N THR A 119 1.53 -15.31 5.11
CA THR A 119 0.22 -14.69 5.37
C THR A 119 0.29 -13.63 6.45
N SER A 120 1.49 -13.26 6.93
CA SER A 120 1.66 -12.32 8.04
C SER A 120 1.51 -10.87 7.59
N MET A 121 1.49 -10.57 6.30
CA MET A 121 1.30 -9.20 5.80
C MET A 121 -0.17 -8.83 5.66
N LYS A 122 -0.51 -7.63 6.13
CA LYS A 122 -1.81 -6.96 6.01
C LYS A 122 -1.87 -6.14 4.74
N TYR A 123 -2.97 -6.26 4.02
CA TYR A 123 -3.28 -5.55 2.79
C TYR A 123 -4.61 -4.82 2.93
N ALA A 124 -4.96 -3.97 1.98
CA ALA A 124 -6.21 -3.24 1.98
C ALA A 124 -6.76 -3.06 0.56
N GLY A 125 -8.07 -3.24 0.41
CA GLY A 125 -8.84 -2.77 -0.73
C GLY A 125 -9.30 -1.34 -0.47
N GLN A 126 -8.70 -0.38 -1.17
CA GLN A 126 -9.04 1.05 -1.09
C GLN A 126 -10.13 1.35 -2.10
N CYS A 127 -11.35 1.55 -1.61
CA CYS A 127 -12.54 1.75 -2.43
C CYS A 127 -12.84 3.24 -2.54
N SER A 128 -12.93 3.75 -3.78
CA SER A 128 -13.32 5.13 -4.05
C SER A 128 -14.52 5.15 -4.99
N TYR A 129 -15.35 6.20 -4.84
CA TYR A 129 -16.57 6.34 -5.63
C TYR A 129 -16.65 7.75 -6.21
N VAL A 130 -16.55 7.83 -7.52
CA VAL A 130 -16.70 9.08 -8.26
C VAL A 130 -18.11 9.10 -8.84
N ARG A 131 -18.85 10.18 -8.60
CA ARG A 131 -20.17 10.35 -9.18
C ARG A 131 -20.02 10.79 -10.63
N ASP A 132 -20.66 10.07 -11.54
CA ASP A 132 -20.68 10.41 -12.96
C ASP A 132 -21.90 11.29 -13.29
N TYR A 133 -23.08 10.86 -12.82
CA TYR A 133 -24.36 11.53 -13.02
C TYR A 133 -25.35 11.11 -11.91
N LYS A 134 -26.55 11.72 -11.87
CA LYS A 134 -27.64 11.36 -10.93
C LYS A 134 -27.77 9.83 -10.85
N ASN A 135 -27.67 9.28 -9.64
CA ASN A 135 -27.78 7.84 -9.38
C ASN A 135 -26.81 6.95 -10.18
N SER A 136 -25.64 7.48 -10.57
CA SER A 136 -24.58 6.75 -11.29
C SER A 136 -23.20 7.10 -10.75
N TRP A 137 -22.42 6.07 -10.46
CA TRP A 137 -21.07 6.18 -9.90
C TRP A 137 -20.11 5.21 -10.57
N THR A 138 -18.87 5.65 -10.70
CA THR A 138 -17.72 4.78 -10.94
C THR A 138 -17.10 4.42 -9.59
N MET A 139 -17.10 3.13 -9.28
CA MET A 139 -16.41 2.56 -8.13
C MET A 139 -15.07 1.98 -8.56
N SER A 140 -13.98 2.42 -7.95
CA SER A 140 -12.64 1.88 -8.18
C SER A 140 -12.09 1.27 -6.89
N ILE A 141 -11.52 0.07 -7.00
CA ILE A 141 -10.88 -0.64 -5.89
C ILE A 141 -9.40 -0.77 -6.21
N LEU A 142 -8.54 -0.20 -5.36
CA LEU A 142 -7.09 -0.35 -5.45
C LEU A 142 -6.60 -1.29 -4.35
N PHE A 143 -5.79 -2.28 -4.71
CA PHE A 143 -5.25 -3.26 -3.75
C PHE A 143 -3.82 -2.88 -3.35
N THR A 144 -3.64 -2.50 -2.09
CA THR A 144 -2.36 -2.01 -1.55
C THR A 144 -1.94 -2.77 -0.31
N LYS A 145 -0.67 -2.66 0.10
CA LYS A 145 -0.27 -3.01 1.48
C LYS A 145 -0.98 -2.06 2.46
N HIS A 146 -1.37 -2.58 3.62
CA HIS A 146 -2.12 -1.82 4.63
C HIS A 146 -1.17 -0.86 5.38
N LEU A 147 -0.92 0.29 4.77
CA LEU A 147 -0.05 1.35 5.28
C LEU A 147 -0.74 2.70 5.13
N SER A 148 -0.58 3.56 6.13
CA SER A 148 -1.10 4.93 6.13
C SER A 148 -0.53 5.76 4.97
N ALA A 149 0.72 5.51 4.58
CA ALA A 149 1.34 6.15 3.42
C ALA A 149 0.67 5.75 2.09
N HIS A 150 0.33 4.47 1.90
CA HIS A 150 -0.40 4.01 0.70
C HIS A 150 -1.83 4.53 0.66
N TYR A 151 -2.48 4.62 1.83
CA TYR A 151 -3.79 5.24 1.95
C TYR A 151 -3.74 6.71 1.50
N LYS A 152 -2.77 7.49 2.01
CA LYS A 152 -2.56 8.90 1.61
C LYS A 152 -2.23 9.05 0.12
N TYR A 153 -1.41 8.16 -0.43
CA TYR A 153 -1.12 8.15 -1.87
C TYR A 153 -2.39 7.91 -2.69
N THR A 154 -3.22 6.95 -2.27
CA THR A 154 -4.50 6.69 -2.95
C THR A 154 -5.43 7.91 -2.85
N GLN A 155 -5.46 8.59 -1.70
CA GLN A 155 -6.23 9.82 -1.53
C GLN A 155 -5.74 10.98 -2.41
N SER A 156 -4.45 11.08 -2.72
CA SER A 156 -3.98 12.13 -3.64
C SER A 156 -4.37 11.88 -5.10
N GLU A 157 -4.64 10.63 -5.46
CA GLU A 157 -5.02 10.23 -6.83
C GLU A 157 -6.53 10.38 -7.12
N THR A 158 -7.36 10.65 -6.10
CA THR A 158 -8.80 10.79 -6.26
C THR A 158 -9.40 11.91 -5.42
N VAL A 159 -10.42 12.57 -5.94
CA VAL A 159 -11.18 13.58 -5.19
C VAL A 159 -12.28 12.97 -4.31
N ALA A 160 -12.51 11.66 -4.42
CA ALA A 160 -13.54 10.94 -3.69
C ALA A 160 -13.10 10.55 -2.27
N THR A 161 -14.08 10.37 -1.37
CA THR A 161 -13.84 9.70 -0.09
C THR A 161 -13.45 8.24 -0.33
N ILE A 162 -12.45 7.77 0.40
CA ILE A 162 -11.96 6.40 0.33
C ILE A 162 -12.45 5.59 1.54
N GLU A 163 -12.99 4.42 1.26
CA GLU A 163 -13.32 3.39 2.25
C GLU A 163 -12.23 2.30 2.20
N SER A 164 -11.57 2.03 3.32
CA SER A 164 -10.47 1.06 3.41
C SER A 164 -10.96 -0.26 4.00
N HIS A 165 -10.77 -1.36 3.26
CA HIS A 165 -11.14 -2.71 3.68
C HIS A 165 -9.87 -3.55 3.90
N PRO A 166 -9.40 -3.71 5.15
CA PRO A 166 -8.19 -4.49 5.43
C PRO A 166 -8.44 -5.99 5.24
N PHE A 167 -7.42 -6.71 4.75
CA PHE A 167 -7.47 -8.15 4.55
C PHE A 167 -6.11 -8.81 4.71
N LEU A 168 -6.12 -10.12 4.94
CA LEU A 168 -4.97 -11.01 4.85
C LEU A 168 -5.19 -11.99 3.70
N PHE A 169 -4.10 -12.41 3.04
CA PHE A 169 -4.16 -13.58 2.18
C PHE A 169 -4.30 -14.85 3.03
N THR A 170 -5.08 -15.82 2.53
CA THR A 170 -5.28 -17.11 3.21
C THR A 170 -4.50 -18.21 2.50
N ARG A 171 -3.95 -19.14 3.29
CA ARG A 171 -3.20 -20.27 2.73
C ARG A 171 -4.12 -21.16 1.90
N ARG A 172 -3.73 -21.43 0.65
CA ARG A 172 -4.42 -22.35 -0.27
C ARG A 172 -3.81 -23.75 -0.20
N LYS A 173 -4.59 -24.76 -0.61
CA LYS A 173 -4.07 -26.13 -0.78
C LYS A 173 -3.12 -26.16 -1.98
N GLY A 174 -1.93 -26.75 -1.82
CA GLY A 174 -0.87 -26.80 -2.83
C GLY A 174 0.29 -25.85 -2.55
N ASP A 175 1.28 -25.85 -3.45
CA ASP A 175 2.56 -25.12 -3.30
C ASP A 175 2.64 -23.80 -4.07
N GLY A 176 1.52 -23.34 -4.63
CA GLY A 176 1.44 -22.08 -5.35
C GLY A 176 1.57 -20.84 -4.45
N GLU A 177 1.91 -19.73 -5.08
CA GLU A 177 1.85 -18.38 -4.50
C GLU A 177 0.43 -18.02 -4.03
N LEU A 178 0.34 -17.17 -2.99
CA LEU A 178 -0.93 -16.63 -2.53
C LEU A 178 -1.53 -15.68 -3.57
N LEU A 179 -2.84 -15.78 -3.74
CA LEU A 179 -3.57 -14.95 -4.69
C LEU A 179 -4.97 -14.67 -4.22
N MET A 180 -5.53 -13.63 -4.82
CA MET A 180 -6.89 -13.16 -4.67
C MET A 180 -7.69 -13.65 -5.87
N GLU A 181 -8.82 -14.30 -5.64
CA GLU A 181 -9.72 -14.79 -6.70
C GLU A 181 -10.86 -13.79 -6.90
N LEU A 182 -11.10 -13.40 -8.16
CA LEU A 182 -12.05 -12.35 -8.53
C LEU A 182 -13.15 -12.85 -9.50
N ASP A 183 -13.24 -14.15 -9.71
CA ASP A 183 -14.14 -14.79 -10.68
C ASP A 183 -15.63 -14.53 -10.39
N LYS A 184 -15.98 -14.33 -9.12
CA LYS A 184 -17.36 -14.16 -8.64
C LYS A 184 -18.05 -12.88 -9.10
N PHE A 185 -17.32 -11.91 -9.66
CA PHE A 185 -17.87 -10.59 -10.02
C PHE A 185 -17.46 -10.10 -11.41
N LYS A 186 -17.08 -11.02 -12.30
CA LYS A 186 -16.80 -10.75 -13.71
C LYS A 186 -18.03 -10.35 -14.53
N ASN A 187 -19.21 -10.71 -14.05
CA ASN A 187 -20.47 -10.44 -14.73
C ASN A 187 -21.23 -9.32 -14.01
N GLN A 188 -22.12 -8.66 -14.77
CA GLN A 188 -23.08 -7.72 -14.23
C GLN A 188 -23.92 -8.37 -13.12
N MET A 189 -24.19 -7.60 -12.07
CA MET A 189 -25.09 -7.95 -10.98
C MET A 189 -26.32 -7.03 -11.03
N ASP A 190 -27.50 -7.64 -11.07
CA ASP A 190 -28.79 -6.95 -10.97
C ASP A 190 -29.31 -7.06 -9.53
N LEU A 191 -29.51 -5.91 -8.89
CA LEU A 191 -29.74 -5.79 -7.44
C LEU A 191 -30.94 -4.86 -7.18
N LYS A 192 -32.16 -5.37 -7.43
CA LYS A 192 -33.44 -4.66 -7.17
C LYS A 192 -33.41 -3.20 -7.65
N GLY A 193 -33.39 -2.98 -8.97
CA GLY A 193 -33.34 -1.65 -9.58
C GLY A 193 -31.95 -1.01 -9.64
N TRP A 194 -30.96 -1.56 -8.91
CA TRP A 194 -29.55 -1.24 -9.06
C TRP A 194 -28.83 -2.19 -10.01
N LYS A 195 -27.78 -1.69 -10.64
CA LYS A 195 -26.88 -2.44 -11.48
C LYS A 195 -25.43 -2.16 -11.11
N VAL A 196 -24.66 -3.23 -10.93
CA VAL A 196 -23.20 -3.17 -10.75
C VAL A 196 -22.57 -3.96 -11.88
N ALA A 197 -21.78 -3.30 -12.72
CA ALA A 197 -21.16 -3.93 -13.88
C ALA A 197 -19.68 -3.56 -13.95
N PRO A 198 -18.78 -4.51 -14.26
CA PRO A 198 -17.38 -4.18 -14.50
C PRO A 198 -17.21 -3.18 -15.65
N LEU A 199 -16.39 -2.14 -15.45
CA LEU A 199 -16.04 -1.19 -16.52
C LEU A 199 -14.97 -1.74 -17.46
N THR A 200 -14.12 -2.61 -16.93
CA THR A 200 -13.06 -3.29 -17.67
C THR A 200 -13.09 -4.79 -17.37
N PRO A 201 -12.54 -5.65 -18.25
CA PRO A 201 -12.43 -7.07 -17.97
C PRO A 201 -11.70 -7.32 -16.64
N ILE A 202 -12.39 -7.95 -15.69
CA ILE A 202 -11.82 -8.26 -14.39
C ILE A 202 -10.89 -9.47 -14.53
N PRO A 203 -9.63 -9.37 -14.09
CA PRO A 203 -8.71 -10.49 -14.13
C PRO A 203 -9.21 -11.62 -13.24
N ASP A 204 -8.92 -12.87 -13.61
CA ASP A 204 -9.32 -14.05 -12.82
C ASP A 204 -8.75 -14.00 -11.41
N VAL A 205 -7.50 -13.55 -11.32
CA VAL A 205 -6.72 -13.50 -10.08
C VAL A 205 -5.84 -12.27 -10.02
N ILE A 206 -5.55 -11.83 -8.80
CA ILE A 206 -4.43 -10.92 -8.50
C ILE A 206 -3.47 -11.69 -7.58
N LEU A 207 -2.23 -11.87 -8.02
CA LEU A 207 -1.17 -12.50 -7.24
C LEU A 207 -0.69 -11.55 -6.14
N LYS A 208 -0.29 -12.12 -5.00
CA LYS A 208 0.30 -11.37 -3.90
C LYS A 208 1.54 -10.57 -4.33
N SER A 209 2.42 -11.16 -5.16
CA SER A 209 3.61 -10.50 -5.73
C SER A 209 3.28 -9.25 -6.52
N GLN A 210 2.13 -9.18 -7.19
CA GLN A 210 1.72 -7.98 -7.93
C GLN A 210 1.48 -6.79 -7.00
N ILE A 211 1.03 -7.04 -5.77
CA ILE A 211 0.88 -6.00 -4.73
C ILE A 211 2.23 -5.76 -4.03
N ASP A 212 3.02 -6.80 -3.79
CA ASP A 212 4.29 -6.71 -3.09
C ASP A 212 5.36 -5.91 -3.85
N CYS A 213 5.29 -5.89 -5.17
CA CYS A 213 6.27 -5.26 -6.05
C CYS A 213 5.88 -3.85 -6.53
N VAL A 214 4.77 -3.27 -6.04
CA VAL A 214 4.30 -1.92 -6.43
C VAL A 214 5.38 -0.86 -6.25
N GLU A 215 6.13 -0.92 -5.16
CA GLU A 215 7.18 0.06 -4.82
C GLU A 215 8.45 -0.10 -5.68
N LEU A 216 8.61 -1.24 -6.37
CA LEU A 216 9.80 -1.56 -7.17
C LEU A 216 9.65 -1.16 -8.65
N GLN A 217 8.52 -0.57 -9.04
CA GLN A 217 8.26 -0.23 -10.43
C GLN A 217 9.09 0.99 -10.87
N GLN A 218 9.90 0.81 -11.92
CA GLN A 218 10.89 1.79 -12.37
C GLN A 218 10.31 2.87 -13.31
N GLU A 219 9.18 2.60 -13.96
CA GLU A 219 8.65 3.43 -15.05
C GLU A 219 7.45 4.29 -14.64
N PHE A 220 7.62 5.08 -13.57
CA PHE A 220 6.63 6.06 -13.12
C PHE A 220 6.24 7.08 -14.21
N GLY A 221 7.11 7.28 -15.21
CA GLY A 221 6.90 8.23 -16.31
C GLY A 221 6.18 7.68 -17.55
N LYS A 222 5.98 6.35 -17.68
CA LYS A 222 5.20 5.78 -18.80
C LYS A 222 3.76 5.58 -18.35
N LEU A 223 2.99 6.67 -18.50
CA LEU A 223 1.57 6.93 -18.21
C LEU A 223 0.51 5.92 -18.73
N GLN A 224 0.81 4.63 -18.92
CA GLN A 224 -0.14 3.68 -19.52
C GLN A 224 -0.56 2.50 -18.62
N CYS A 225 0.11 2.22 -17.51
CA CYS A 225 -0.31 1.17 -16.57
C CYS A 225 -0.50 1.74 -15.16
N ARG A 226 -1.65 1.45 -14.54
CA ARG A 226 -1.83 1.70 -13.10
C ARG A 226 -0.83 0.84 -12.34
N ILE A 227 0.01 1.49 -11.53
CA ILE A 227 1.09 0.85 -10.75
C ILE A 227 0.50 -0.12 -9.73
N ILE A 228 -0.62 0.30 -9.12
CA ILE A 228 -1.36 -0.47 -8.13
C ILE A 228 -2.40 -1.34 -8.85
N PRO A 229 -2.44 -2.66 -8.58
CA PRO A 229 -3.51 -3.53 -9.07
C PRO A 229 -4.88 -2.98 -8.68
N SER A 230 -5.79 -2.86 -9.65
CA SER A 230 -7.11 -2.30 -9.42
C SER A 230 -8.18 -2.93 -10.31
N ILE A 231 -9.43 -2.80 -9.88
CA ILE A 231 -10.64 -3.18 -10.62
C ILE A 231 -11.68 -2.06 -10.50
N GLU A 232 -12.55 -1.96 -11.49
CA GLU A 232 -13.52 -0.86 -11.58
C GLU A 232 -14.90 -1.34 -12.00
N PHE A 233 -15.91 -0.69 -11.44
CA PHE A 233 -17.32 -0.99 -11.68
C PHE A 233 -18.10 0.30 -11.94
N SER A 234 -19.06 0.23 -12.85
CA SER A 234 -20.18 1.16 -12.88
C SER A 234 -21.23 0.67 -11.89
N VAL A 235 -21.67 1.56 -11.00
CA VAL A 235 -22.74 1.34 -10.03
C VAL A 235 -23.83 2.36 -10.34
N TYR A 236 -25.01 1.93 -10.77
CA TYR A 236 -26.07 2.86 -11.13
C TYR A 236 -27.48 2.30 -10.91
N VAL A 237 -28.44 3.20 -10.76
CA VAL A 237 -29.87 2.86 -10.75
C VAL A 237 -30.37 2.80 -12.19
N TYR A 238 -30.89 1.65 -12.62
CA TYR A 238 -31.45 1.47 -13.96
C TYR A 238 -32.98 1.48 -13.98
N ASP A 239 -33.61 1.25 -12.82
CA ASP A 239 -35.06 1.26 -12.64
C ASP A 239 -35.37 2.01 -11.34
N GLU A 240 -35.82 3.26 -11.45
CA GLU A 240 -36.10 4.13 -10.31
C GLU A 240 -37.33 3.65 -9.51
N ASP A 241 -38.28 2.95 -10.13
CA ASP A 241 -39.49 2.48 -9.45
C ASP A 241 -39.21 1.25 -8.60
N ALA A 242 -38.31 0.38 -9.04
CA ALA A 242 -37.92 -0.83 -8.32
C ALA A 242 -36.74 -0.63 -7.35
N ALA A 243 -35.96 0.44 -7.51
CA ALA A 243 -34.74 0.66 -6.74
C ALA A 243 -35.00 0.88 -5.25
N THR A 244 -34.30 0.13 -4.41
CA THR A 244 -34.18 0.44 -2.99
C THR A 244 -33.40 1.74 -2.79
N ASP A 245 -33.68 2.47 -1.70
CA ASP A 245 -32.97 3.72 -1.39
C ASP A 245 -31.48 3.51 -1.13
N GLU A 246 -31.08 2.30 -0.76
CA GLU A 246 -29.68 1.93 -0.56
C GLU A 246 -29.38 0.58 -1.23
N ILE A 247 -28.18 0.48 -1.81
CA ILE A 247 -27.54 -0.78 -2.17
C ILE A 247 -26.52 -1.15 -1.09
N ASP A 248 -26.61 -2.38 -0.63
CA ASP A 248 -25.70 -3.03 0.30
C ASP A 248 -25.32 -4.39 -0.31
N LYS A 249 -24.07 -4.52 -0.76
CA LYS A 249 -23.59 -5.75 -1.39
C LYS A 249 -22.14 -6.05 -1.02
N TYR A 250 -21.92 -7.25 -0.48
CA TYR A 250 -20.58 -7.81 -0.32
C TYR A 250 -20.05 -8.38 -1.64
N LEU A 251 -18.84 -7.96 -2.01
CA LEU A 251 -17.97 -8.63 -2.95
C LEU A 251 -17.14 -9.66 -2.20
N ASP A 252 -17.47 -10.93 -2.41
CA ASP A 252 -16.73 -12.06 -1.84
C ASP A 252 -15.46 -12.31 -2.67
N ILE A 253 -14.32 -12.17 -2.02
CA ILE A 253 -13.00 -12.27 -2.64
C ILE A 253 -12.30 -13.53 -2.13
N GLY A 254 -12.21 -14.52 -3.02
CA GLY A 254 -11.56 -15.79 -2.70
C GLY A 254 -10.07 -15.61 -2.39
N GLY A 255 -9.53 -16.50 -1.55
CA GLY A 255 -8.12 -16.45 -1.16
C GLY A 255 -7.75 -15.34 -0.15
N THR A 256 -8.73 -14.62 0.40
CA THR A 256 -8.51 -13.58 1.43
C THR A 256 -9.46 -13.72 2.63
N THR A 257 -9.20 -12.99 3.71
CA THR A 257 -10.01 -13.05 4.95
C THR A 257 -11.22 -12.12 4.96
N SER A 258 -11.31 -11.18 4.03
CA SER A 258 -12.29 -10.09 4.08
C SER A 258 -13.03 -9.95 2.76
N ASN A 259 -14.26 -9.44 2.86
CA ASN A 259 -15.07 -9.05 1.71
C ASN A 259 -14.99 -7.53 1.53
N ILE A 260 -15.14 -7.06 0.30
CA ILE A 260 -15.30 -5.62 0.02
C ILE A 260 -16.77 -5.26 0.03
N PHE A 261 -17.09 -4.08 0.53
CA PHE A 261 -18.47 -3.63 0.71
C PHE A 261 -18.85 -2.57 -0.32
N ILE A 262 -19.93 -2.83 -1.06
CA ILE A 262 -20.56 -1.82 -1.92
C ILE A 262 -21.73 -1.22 -1.16
N LYS A 263 -21.59 0.07 -0.80
CA LYS A 263 -22.64 0.83 -0.12
C LYS A 263 -22.91 2.14 -0.85
N ARG A 264 -24.11 2.32 -1.42
CA ARG A 264 -24.52 3.61 -2.03
C ARG A 264 -25.97 3.91 -1.75
N GLN A 265 -26.26 5.19 -1.52
CA GLN A 265 -27.60 5.70 -1.36
C GLN A 265 -28.05 6.38 -2.64
N ARG A 266 -29.29 6.12 -3.03
CA ARG A 266 -29.99 6.79 -4.11
C ARG A 266 -30.27 8.24 -3.71
N GLU A 267 -30.17 9.14 -4.67
CA GLU A 267 -30.60 10.55 -4.57
C GLU A 267 -32.10 10.71 -4.80
#